data_AF-A0A7X6XLL3-F1
#
_entry.id   AF-A0A7X6XLL3-F1
#
_cell.length_a   1.000
_cell.length_b   1.000
_cell.length_c   1.000
_cell.angle_alpha   90.00
_cell.angle_beta   90.00
_cell.angle_gamma   90.00
#
_symmetry.space_group_name_H-M   'P 1'
#
loop_
_entity.id
_entity.type
_entity.pdbx_description
1 polymer ?
#
loop_
_entity_poly.entity_id
_entity_poly.type
_entity_poly.pdbx_seq_one_letter_code
_entity_poly.pdbx_strand_id
1 'polypeptide(L)' 'MPKYEIEIDDASGQALEALAAAQRKPIPEVLRDIVLERLRQPAATPLSREFVQLVDQTLTDNEPVLRRFA' A
#
# COMPACT_ATOMS: atom_id res chain seq x y z
N MET A 1 -3.24 13.09 -11.26
CA MET A 1 -2.26 12.17 -10.63
C MET A 1 -2.20 10.91 -11.49
N PRO A 2 -1.01 10.35 -11.77
CA PRO A 2 -0.88 9.07 -12.44
C PRO A 2 -1.49 7.96 -11.56
N LYS A 3 -2.08 6.96 -12.21
CA LYS A 3 -2.70 5.81 -11.54
C LYS A 3 -1.82 4.60 -11.75
N TYR A 4 -1.56 3.81 -10.71
CA TYR A 4 -0.89 2.52 -10.82
C TYR A 4 -1.83 1.40 -10.38
N GLU A 5 -1.78 0.30 -11.12
CA GLU A 5 -2.67 -0.83 -10.93
C GLU A 5 -1.97 -1.87 -10.06
N ILE A 6 -2.65 -2.31 -9.00
CA ILE A 6 -2.16 -3.37 -8.13
C ILE A 6 -3.06 -4.56 -8.31
N GLU A 7 -2.47 -5.64 -8.79
CA GLU A 7 -3.11 -6.94 -8.90
C GLU A 7 -3.08 -7.59 -7.52
N ILE A 8 -4.26 -7.96 -7.02
CA ILE A 8 -4.42 -8.58 -5.71
C ILE A 8 -5.40 -9.75 -5.84
N ASP A 9 -5.07 -10.88 -5.20
CA ASP A 9 -5.98 -12.02 -5.14
C ASP A 9 -7.24 -11.69 -4.31
N ASP A 10 -8.32 -12.43 -4.53
CA ASP A 10 -9.61 -12.16 -3.88
C ASP A 10 -9.55 -12.22 -2.34
N ALA A 11 -8.77 -13.13 -1.76
CA ALA A 11 -8.68 -13.26 -0.31
C ALA A 11 -7.97 -12.04 0.29
N SER A 12 -6.85 -11.62 -0.31
CA SER A 12 -6.12 -10.41 0.08
C SER A 12 -6.95 -9.15 -0.18
N GLY A 13 -7.74 -9.11 -1.25
CA GLY A 13 -8.66 -8.03 -1.57
C GLY A 13 -9.76 -7.86 -0.52
N GLN A 14 -10.37 -8.96 -0.07
CA GLN A 14 -11.38 -8.96 1.00
C GLN A 14 -10.77 -8.54 2.35
N ALA A 15 -9.56 -9.03 2.67
CA ALA A 15 -8.88 -8.63 3.90
C ALA A 15 -8.56 -7.12 3.91
N LEU A 16 -8.16 -6.56 2.76
CA LEU A 16 -7.88 -5.14 2.61
C LEU A 16 -9.15 -4.29 2.74
N GLU A 17 -10.28 -4.72 2.16
CA GLU A 17 -11.58 -4.06 2.35
C GLU A 17 -12.01 -4.06 3.82
N ALA A 18 -11.92 -5.21 4.49
CA ALA A 18 -12.28 -5.34 5.90
C ALA A 18 -11.41 -4.42 6.78
N LEU A 19 -10.11 -4.35 6.48
CA LEU A 19 -9.18 -3.49 7.20
C LEU A 19 -9.46 -2.00 6.95
N ALA A 20 -9.76 -1.61 5.71
CA ALA A 20 -10.15 -0.25 5.36
C ALA A 20 -11.44 0.18 6.09
N ALA A 21 -12.44 -0.72 6.14
CA ALA A 21 -13.67 -0.50 6.88
C ALA A 21 -13.43 -0.38 8.40
N ALA A 22 -12.60 -1.24 8.97
CA ALA A 22 -12.25 -1.21 10.39
C ALA A 22 -11.53 0.09 10.79
N GLN A 23 -10.63 0.58 9.93
CA GLN A 23 -9.88 1.82 10.16
C GLN A 23 -10.63 3.09 9.75
N ARG A 24 -11.80 2.97 9.10
CA ARG A 24 -12.57 4.08 8.51
C ARG A 24 -11.71 4.95 7.57
N LYS A 25 -10.83 4.30 6.80
CA LYS A 25 -9.93 4.94 5.84
C LYS A 25 -10.22 4.45 4.42
N PRO A 26 -9.94 5.25 3.39
CA PRO A 26 -9.96 4.79 2.01
C PRO A 26 -8.96 3.64 1.81
N ILE A 27 -9.31 2.67 0.98
CA ILE A 27 -8.42 1.55 0.63
C ILE A 27 -7.03 2.02 0.15
N PRO A 28 -6.91 3.07 -0.69
CA PRO A 28 -5.62 3.66 -1.05
C PRO A 28 -4.72 4.03 0.14
N GLU A 29 -5.30 4.64 1.18
CA GLU A 29 -4.54 5.07 2.36
C GLU A 29 -4.11 3.89 3.22
N VAL A 30 -5.01 2.91 3.40
CA VAL A 30 -4.68 1.69 4.15
C VAL A 30 -3.56 0.91 3.46
N LEU A 31 -3.60 0.82 2.13
CA LEU A 31 -2.55 0.17 1.36
C LEU A 31 -1.20 0.88 1.50
N ARG A 32 -1.20 2.22 1.45
CA ARG A 32 -0.02 3.04 1.70
C ARG A 32 0.55 2.78 3.10
N ASP A 33 -0.30 2.78 4.12
CA ASP A 33 0.12 2.52 5.51
C ASP A 33 0.79 1.15 5.65
N ILE A 34 0.20 0.11 5.05
CA ILE A 34 0.77 -1.25 5.04
C ILE A 34 2.16 -1.27 4.40
N VAL A 35 2.31 -0.66 3.21
CA VAL A 35 3.59 -0.62 2.51
C VAL A 35 4.64 0.09 3.36
N LEU A 36 4.31 1.27 3.91
CA LEU A 36 5.23 2.02 4.76
C LEU A 36 5.60 1.28 6.05
N GLU A 37 4.64 0.60 6.68
CA GLU A 37 4.90 -0.23 7.85
C GLU A 37 5.88 -1.35 7.52
N ARG A 38 5.68 -2.06 6.40
CA ARG A 38 6.60 -3.11 5.95
C ARG A 38 8.00 -2.59 5.63
N LEU A 39 8.12 -1.41 5.04
CA LEU A 39 9.42 -0.78 4.76
C LEU A 39 10.16 -0.36 6.05
N ARG A 40 9.42 -0.07 7.12
CA ARG A 40 9.98 0.30 8.44
C ARG A 40 10.32 -0.90 9.31
N GLN A 41 9.80 -2.09 8.99
CA GLN A 41 10.21 -3.31 9.69
C GLN A 41 11.70 -3.57 9.43
N PRO A 42 12.47 -4.00 10.44
CA PRO A 42 13.85 -4.41 10.25
C PRO A 42 13.88 -5.66 9.37
N ALA A 43 13.90 -5.46 8.06
CA ALA A 43 14.12 -6.53 7.10
C ALA A 43 15.53 -7.08 7.27
N ALA A 44 15.78 -8.30 6.75
CA ALA A 44 17.12 -8.88 6.71
C ALA A 44 18.15 -8.00 5.98
N THR A 45 17.69 -7.02 5.19
CA THR A 45 18.50 -5.94 4.61
C THR A 45 17.86 -4.60 4.98
N PRO A 46 18.53 -3.74 5.75
CA PRO A 46 18.00 -2.42 6.07
C PRO A 46 17.88 -1.58 4.80
N LEU A 47 16.67 -1.10 4.52
CA LEU A 47 16.45 -0.14 3.44
C LEU A 47 17.00 1.23 3.85
N SER A 48 17.60 1.95 2.90
CA SER A 48 18.08 3.30 3.17
C SER A 48 16.90 4.22 3.46
N ARG A 49 17.12 5.21 4.33
CA ARG A 49 16.11 6.22 4.64
C ARG A 49 15.62 6.96 3.39
N GLU A 50 16.52 7.22 2.45
CA GLU A 50 16.23 7.86 1.16
C GLU A 50 15.26 7.02 0.32
N PHE A 51 15.45 5.70 0.28
CA PHE A 51 14.54 4.80 -0.43
C PHE A 51 13.13 4.81 0.19
N VAL A 52 13.03 4.76 1.52
CA VAL A 52 11.72 4.81 2.20
C VAL A 52 11.01 6.15 1.93
N GLN A 53 11.74 7.27 1.93
CA GLN A 53 11.18 8.59 1.60
C GLN A 53 10.73 8.69 0.15
N LEU A 54 11.50 8.13 -0.79
CA LEU A 54 11.12 8.09 -2.21
C LEU A 54 9.83 7.31 -2.43
N VAL A 55 9.66 6.16 -1.76
CA VAL A 55 8.43 5.38 -1.84
C VAL A 55 7.25 6.13 -1.22
N ASP A 56 7.42 6.74 -0.05
CA ASP A 56 6.36 7.55 0.59
C ASP A 56 5.88 8.71 -0.28
N GLN A 57 6.82 9.43 -0.91
CA GLN A 57 6.51 10.50 -1.86
C GLN A 57 5.80 9.95 -3.10
N THR A 58 6.29 8.85 -3.68
CA THR A 58 5.67 8.22 -4.85
C THR A 58 4.24 7.79 -4.54
N LEU A 59 3.97 7.18 -3.39
CA LEU A 59 2.62 6.78 -2.96
C LEU A 59 1.73 7.99 -2.61
N THR A 60 2.31 9.17 -2.35
CA THR A 60 1.56 10.41 -2.14
C THR A 60 1.15 11.05 -3.47
N ASP A 61 2.06 11.05 -4.45
CA ASP A 61 1.89 11.73 -5.73
C ASP A 61 1.02 10.94 -6.73
N ASN A 62 0.72 9.70 -6.41
CA ASN A 62 0.08 8.75 -7.32
C ASN A 62 -1.03 7.97 -6.59
N GLU A 63 -2.10 7.64 -7.32
CA GLU A 63 -3.28 6.99 -6.75
C GLU A 63 -3.23 5.47 -7.00
N PRO A 64 -3.23 4.61 -5.95
CA PRO A 64 -3.36 3.17 -6.12
C PRO A 64 -4.77 2.81 -6.59
N VAL A 65 -4.86 2.10 -7.70
CA VAL A 65 -6.12 1.54 -8.19
C VAL A 65 -6.05 0.02 -8.08
N LEU A 66 -6.98 -0.56 -7.31
CA LEU A 66 -7.08 -2.01 -7.21
C LEU A 66 -7.74 -2.60 -8.45
N ARG A 67 -7.09 -3.60 -9.05
CA ARG A 67 -7.72 -4.49 -10.03
C ARG A 67 -7.83 -5.88 -9.44
N ARG A 68 -9.07 -6.36 -9.27
CA ARG A 68 -9.36 -7.73 -8.82
C ARG A 68 -9.35 -8.69 -9.98
N PHE A 69 -8.88 -9.90 -9.72
CA PHE A 69 -8.93 -11.04 -10.64
C PHE A 69 -9.72 -12.16 -9.96
N ALA A 70 -10.67 -12.72 -10.69
CA ALA A 70 -11.51 -13.86 -10.30
C ALA A 70 -10.89 -15.20 -10.69
#